data_AF-A0A950MHR1-F1
#
_entry.id   AF-A0A950MHR1-F1
#
_cell.length_a   1.000
_cell.length_b   1.000
_cell.length_c   1.000
_cell.angle_alpha   90.00
_cell.angle_beta   90.00
_cell.angle_gamma   90.00
#
_symmetry.space_group_name_H-M   'P 1'
#
loop_
_entity.id
_entity.type
_entity.pdbx_description
1 polymer ?
#
loop_
_entity_poly.entity_id
_entity_poly.type
_entity_poly.pdbx_seq_one_letter_code
_entity_poly.pdbx_strand_id
1 'polypeptide(L)'
;MLLASLNGGDTPAQATLVGATMVELCALLNAHKPATFANAFVAHQDGDFDTACQRIVDTLSETRVAVPVLVMAVTTLAVTSAHWILVTGAVVDDALPGAAGIKGFFIHNPAPETAIKSLPLRDHPLLHTPPLPHTEGDFCGSGRAQGAGDVFVSALTWRRHYWPAPGTPAAPPSYLSITSEQKRVAGNLVTTVRTPSETVKAPPAPEPLDGQQAFKAVLQGIADNALTTAPPFAAVLPALVNSDSLRGAEPHDVGDPFNEAWTLVQLGSPLQSLAYAFVDGAGAFLSLQTPPANTPTLDPIRFASLAVRADAAELSDIVPDHFASDLVQVEPQWFWRPCHESTSPFYPFRRATVGGRSVYVRWDGRVFRELTPIRCAHHP
;
A
#
# COMPACT_ATOMS: atom_id res chain seq x y z
N MET A 1 -20.25 6.82 -0.63
CA MET A 1 -21.57 6.24 -0.31
C MET A 1 -21.70 4.77 -0.75
N LEU A 2 -21.27 4.39 -1.96
CA LEU A 2 -21.45 3.03 -2.51
C LEU A 2 -20.76 1.88 -1.75
N LEU A 3 -19.65 2.10 -1.04
CA LEU A 3 -18.92 1.02 -0.34
C LEU A 3 -19.27 0.83 1.14
N ALA A 4 -20.04 1.74 1.75
CA ALA A 4 -20.33 1.67 3.19
C ALA A 4 -21.28 0.51 3.58
N SER A 5 -21.91 -0.17 2.61
CA SER A 5 -22.92 -1.20 2.85
C SER A 5 -22.44 -2.65 2.66
N LEU A 6 -21.14 -2.89 2.41
CA LEU A 6 -20.63 -4.25 2.12
C LEU A 6 -20.24 -5.07 3.37
N ASN A 7 -20.36 -4.51 4.58
CA ASN A 7 -20.07 -5.20 5.83
C ASN A 7 -21.27 -6.07 6.29
N GLY A 8 -21.47 -7.24 5.70
CA GLY A 8 -22.50 -8.20 6.09
C GLY A 8 -22.31 -9.56 5.40
N GLY A 9 -22.08 -10.62 6.17
CA GLY A 9 -21.46 -11.89 5.76
C GLY A 9 -22.26 -12.84 4.87
N ASP A 10 -22.94 -12.35 3.83
CA ASP A 10 -23.61 -13.19 2.84
C ASP A 10 -22.90 -13.13 1.49
N THR A 11 -21.98 -14.08 1.25
CA THR A 11 -21.01 -14.04 0.15
C THR A 11 -21.60 -13.99 -1.26
N PRO A 12 -22.74 -14.65 -1.58
CA PRO A 12 -23.34 -14.55 -2.92
C PRO A 12 -24.00 -13.19 -3.16
N ALA A 13 -24.63 -12.62 -2.13
CA ALA A 13 -25.26 -11.30 -2.19
C ALA A 13 -24.20 -10.19 -2.32
N GLN A 14 -23.08 -10.31 -1.61
CA GLN A 14 -21.94 -9.40 -1.73
C GLN A 14 -21.32 -9.42 -3.13
N ALA A 15 -21.11 -10.60 -3.73
CA ALA A 15 -20.58 -10.70 -5.10
C ALA A 15 -21.49 -10.00 -6.12
N THR A 16 -22.80 -10.18 -5.98
CA THR A 16 -23.81 -9.51 -6.82
C THR A 16 -23.78 -8.00 -6.64
N LEU A 17 -23.65 -7.53 -5.39
CA LEU A 17 -23.57 -6.11 -5.06
C LEU A 17 -22.28 -5.46 -5.58
N VAL A 18 -21.14 -6.15 -5.52
CA VAL A 18 -19.88 -5.68 -6.11
C VAL A 18 -20.00 -5.55 -7.61
N GLY A 19 -20.55 -6.56 -8.30
CA GLY A 19 -20.79 -6.51 -9.75
C GLY A 19 -21.67 -5.33 -10.16
N ALA A 20 -22.80 -5.11 -9.45
CA ALA A 20 -23.69 -3.98 -9.69
C ALA A 20 -23.00 -2.63 -9.45
N THR A 21 -22.24 -2.51 -8.34
CA THR A 21 -21.49 -1.29 -7.98
C THR A 21 -20.45 -0.94 -9.05
N MET A 22 -19.77 -1.94 -9.62
CA MET A 22 -18.77 -1.74 -10.67
C MET A 22 -19.39 -1.24 -11.98
N VAL A 23 -20.57 -1.75 -12.35
CA VAL A 23 -21.32 -1.29 -13.52
C VAL A 23 -21.78 0.16 -13.34
N GLU A 24 -22.33 0.49 -12.18
CA GLU A 24 -22.75 1.86 -11.84
C GLU A 24 -21.57 2.83 -11.84
N LEU A 25 -20.43 2.41 -11.29
CA LEU A 25 -19.21 3.22 -11.30
C LEU A 25 -18.69 3.43 -12.72
N CYS A 26 -18.69 2.40 -13.58
CA CYS A 26 -18.37 2.57 -15.00
C CYS A 26 -19.29 3.58 -15.67
N ALA A 27 -20.61 3.46 -15.46
CA ALA A 27 -21.58 4.37 -16.04
C ALA A 27 -21.33 5.82 -15.58
N LEU A 28 -21.05 6.01 -14.29
CA LEU A 28 -20.71 7.32 -13.72
C LEU A 28 -19.43 7.89 -14.33
N LEU A 29 -18.34 7.12 -14.34
CA LEU A 29 -17.07 7.55 -14.91
C LEU A 29 -17.22 7.88 -16.41
N ASN A 30 -18.00 7.08 -17.14
CA ASN A 30 -18.26 7.34 -18.55
C ASN A 30 -19.12 8.58 -18.80
N ALA A 31 -20.08 8.88 -17.91
CA ALA A 31 -20.91 10.07 -17.99
C ALA A 31 -20.15 11.36 -17.65
N HIS A 32 -19.10 11.26 -16.84
CA HIS A 32 -18.30 12.40 -16.37
C HIS A 32 -16.90 12.50 -17.01
N LYS A 33 -16.56 11.63 -17.97
CA LYS A 33 -15.27 11.69 -18.65
C LYS A 33 -15.15 13.01 -19.44
N PRO A 34 -13.96 13.66 -19.48
CA PRO A 34 -13.75 14.83 -20.32
C PRO A 34 -14.11 14.54 -21.78
N ALA A 35 -14.63 15.53 -22.52
CA ALA A 35 -14.95 15.36 -23.94
C ALA A 35 -13.73 14.94 -24.79
N THR A 36 -12.52 15.23 -24.30
CA THR A 36 -11.24 14.83 -24.91
C THR A 36 -10.87 13.36 -24.64
N PHE A 37 -11.56 12.67 -23.73
CA PHE A 37 -11.32 11.28 -23.39
C PHE A 37 -12.17 10.36 -24.28
N ALA A 38 -11.57 9.87 -25.37
CA ALA A 38 -12.24 9.02 -26.36
C ALA A 38 -12.49 7.57 -25.89
N ASN A 39 -11.87 7.15 -24.78
CA ASN A 39 -11.98 5.79 -24.25
C ASN A 39 -13.22 5.62 -23.37
N ALA A 40 -13.56 4.38 -23.03
CA ALA A 40 -14.61 4.04 -22.08
C ALA A 40 -14.02 3.28 -20.88
N PHE A 41 -14.57 3.52 -19.70
CA PHE A 41 -14.31 2.70 -18.52
C PHE A 41 -15.16 1.43 -18.60
N VAL A 42 -14.52 0.27 -18.41
CA VAL A 42 -15.18 -1.04 -18.44
C VAL A 42 -14.79 -1.83 -17.20
N ALA A 43 -15.79 -2.41 -16.54
CA ALA A 43 -15.59 -3.26 -15.39
C ALA A 43 -15.26 -4.68 -15.83
N HIS A 44 -14.25 -5.25 -15.20
CA HIS A 44 -13.89 -6.65 -15.34
C HIS A 44 -13.93 -7.35 -13.99
N GLN A 45 -14.46 -8.57 -14.03
CA GLN A 45 -14.39 -9.51 -12.94
C GLN A 45 -13.73 -10.76 -13.51
N ASP A 46 -12.43 -10.89 -13.27
CA ASP A 46 -11.67 -12.03 -13.77
C ASP A 46 -11.53 -13.07 -12.67
N GLY A 47 -11.86 -14.33 -12.98
CA GLY A 47 -11.69 -15.45 -12.05
C GLY A 47 -10.25 -15.94 -11.91
N ASP A 48 -9.35 -15.48 -12.76
CA ASP A 48 -7.96 -15.95 -12.87
C ASP A 48 -6.97 -14.79 -12.69
N PHE A 49 -5.95 -15.03 -11.87
CA PHE A 49 -4.93 -14.04 -11.51
C PHE A 49 -4.14 -13.58 -12.73
N ASP A 50 -3.73 -14.52 -13.58
CA ASP A 50 -2.87 -14.24 -14.72
C ASP A 50 -3.60 -13.39 -15.76
N THR A 51 -4.86 -13.74 -16.05
CA THR A 51 -5.75 -12.96 -16.93
C THR A 51 -5.94 -11.53 -16.42
N ALA A 52 -6.19 -11.36 -15.13
CA ALA A 52 -6.37 -10.05 -14.53
C ALA A 52 -5.12 -9.18 -14.59
N CYS A 53 -3.97 -9.75 -14.21
CA CYS A 53 -2.70 -9.04 -14.25
C CYS A 53 -2.33 -8.64 -15.68
N GLN A 54 -2.54 -9.55 -16.64
CA GLN A 54 -2.28 -9.25 -18.05
C GLN A 54 -3.15 -8.09 -18.54
N ARG A 55 -4.44 -8.07 -18.21
CA ARG A 55 -5.33 -6.98 -18.64
C ARG A 55 -4.93 -5.64 -18.02
N ILE A 56 -4.49 -5.61 -16.76
CA ILE A 56 -3.96 -4.40 -16.13
C ILE A 56 -2.75 -3.88 -16.94
N VAL A 57 -1.81 -4.76 -17.27
CA VAL A 57 -0.63 -4.41 -18.09
C VAL A 57 -1.02 -3.94 -19.49
N ASP A 58 -1.94 -4.65 -20.15
CA ASP A 58 -2.44 -4.28 -21.47
C ASP A 58 -3.08 -2.89 -21.43
N THR A 59 -3.91 -2.63 -20.42
CA THR A 59 -4.56 -1.33 -20.22
C THR A 59 -3.54 -0.21 -20.01
N LEU A 60 -2.53 -0.43 -19.17
CA LEU A 60 -1.46 0.54 -18.92
C LEU A 60 -0.65 0.82 -20.21
N SER A 61 -0.30 -0.24 -20.94
CA SER A 61 0.43 -0.18 -22.21
C SER A 61 -0.36 0.52 -23.31
N GLU A 62 -1.68 0.31 -23.35
CA GLU A 62 -2.59 0.86 -24.35
C GLU A 62 -2.93 2.31 -24.11
N THR A 63 -3.39 2.59 -22.90
CA THR A 63 -4.13 3.81 -22.59
C THR A 63 -3.26 4.83 -21.90
N ARG A 64 -2.18 4.38 -21.24
CA ARG A 64 -1.33 5.22 -20.39
C ARG A 64 -2.07 5.88 -19.24
N VAL A 65 -3.20 5.30 -18.83
CA VAL A 65 -4.01 5.77 -17.72
C VAL A 65 -3.89 4.79 -16.56
N ALA A 66 -3.83 5.33 -15.35
CA ALA A 66 -3.87 4.52 -14.14
C ALA A 66 -5.11 3.64 -14.11
N VAL A 67 -4.96 2.40 -13.66
CA VAL A 67 -6.01 1.38 -13.62
C VAL A 67 -6.55 1.27 -12.20
N PRO A 68 -7.81 1.66 -11.93
CA PRO A 68 -8.43 1.45 -10.63
C PRO A 68 -8.74 -0.03 -10.41
N VAL A 69 -8.21 -0.59 -9.33
CA VAL A 69 -8.41 -1.98 -8.91
C VAL A 69 -9.14 -1.97 -7.57
N LEU A 70 -10.28 -2.65 -7.49
CA LEU A 70 -10.95 -2.89 -6.22
C LEU A 70 -10.33 -4.15 -5.61
N VAL A 71 -9.47 -3.96 -4.62
CA VAL A 71 -8.90 -5.06 -3.87
C VAL A 71 -9.80 -5.39 -2.68
N MET A 72 -10.00 -6.69 -2.45
CA MET A 72 -10.75 -7.17 -1.30
C MET A 72 -9.79 -7.87 -0.35
N ALA A 73 -9.65 -7.32 0.86
CA ALA A 73 -8.90 -7.96 1.92
C ALA A 73 -9.81 -9.01 2.60
N VAL A 74 -9.41 -10.26 2.44
CA VAL A 74 -10.04 -11.41 3.09
C VAL A 74 -9.18 -11.77 4.27
N THR A 75 -9.72 -11.70 5.48
CA THR A 75 -9.11 -12.39 6.62
C THR A 75 -9.68 -13.80 6.68
N THR A 76 -8.98 -14.70 7.36
CA THR A 76 -9.40 -16.09 7.57
C THR A 76 -10.79 -16.25 8.20
N LEU A 77 -11.39 -15.17 8.71
CA LEU A 77 -12.68 -15.17 9.41
C LEU A 77 -13.78 -14.33 8.72
N ALA A 78 -13.45 -13.41 7.80
CA ALA A 78 -14.43 -12.64 7.01
C ALA A 78 -13.75 -11.83 5.88
N VAL A 79 -14.52 -11.47 4.84
CA VAL A 79 -14.16 -10.30 4.01
C VAL A 79 -14.32 -9.07 4.90
N THR A 80 -13.20 -8.43 5.25
CA THR A 80 -13.19 -7.37 6.30
C THR A 80 -13.03 -5.98 5.73
N SER A 81 -12.52 -5.83 4.51
CA SER A 81 -12.46 -4.53 3.85
C SER A 81 -12.30 -4.67 2.34
N ALA A 82 -12.92 -3.76 1.59
CA ALA A 82 -12.64 -3.53 0.18
C ALA A 82 -12.12 -2.10 0.03
N HIS A 83 -11.04 -1.89 -0.72
CA HIS A 83 -10.55 -0.56 -1.02
C HIS A 83 -10.03 -0.48 -2.45
N TRP A 84 -10.02 0.74 -2.97
CA TRP A 84 -9.51 1.02 -4.31
C TRP A 84 -8.02 1.25 -4.25
N ILE A 85 -7.30 0.69 -5.22
CA ILE A 85 -5.89 0.98 -5.48
C ILE A 85 -5.80 1.49 -6.91
N LEU A 86 -4.95 2.48 -7.14
CA LEU A 86 -4.64 2.91 -8.50
C LEU A 86 -3.32 2.27 -8.92
N VAL A 87 -3.35 1.40 -9.93
CA VAL A 87 -2.13 0.89 -10.55
C VAL A 87 -1.67 1.89 -11.60
N THR A 88 -0.48 2.46 -11.43
CA THR A 88 0.05 3.53 -12.29
C THR A 88 1.15 3.07 -13.24
N GLY A 89 1.66 1.86 -13.02
CA GLY A 89 2.65 1.25 -13.90
C GLY A 89 2.88 -0.21 -13.55
N ALA A 90 3.67 -0.89 -14.38
CA ALA A 90 4.08 -2.26 -14.16
C ALA A 90 5.54 -2.45 -14.59
N VAL A 91 6.22 -3.41 -13.94
CA VAL A 91 7.50 -3.94 -14.40
C VAL A 91 7.22 -5.27 -15.08
N VAL A 92 7.61 -5.38 -16.35
CA VAL A 92 7.40 -6.57 -17.17
C VAL A 92 8.73 -7.03 -17.76
N ASP A 93 8.94 -8.33 -17.69
CA ASP A 93 10.02 -9.07 -18.31
C ASP A 93 9.55 -9.61 -19.66
N ASP A 94 9.93 -8.90 -20.70
CA ASP A 94 9.55 -9.20 -22.08
C ASP A 94 10.11 -10.54 -22.59
N ALA A 95 11.04 -11.16 -21.85
CA ALA A 95 11.52 -12.51 -22.19
C ALA A 95 10.50 -13.60 -21.84
N LEU A 96 9.51 -13.28 -21.00
CA LEU A 96 8.48 -14.21 -20.55
C LEU A 96 7.11 -13.76 -21.09
N PRO A 97 6.33 -14.67 -21.71
CA PRO A 97 5.05 -14.30 -22.28
C PRO A 97 3.98 -14.11 -21.20
N GLY A 98 3.09 -13.16 -21.45
CA GLY A 98 1.88 -12.96 -20.66
C GLY A 98 2.16 -12.60 -19.20
N ALA A 99 1.31 -13.10 -18.31
CA ALA A 99 1.40 -12.83 -16.87
C ALA A 99 2.70 -13.33 -16.22
N ALA A 100 3.38 -14.32 -16.82
CA ALA A 100 4.65 -14.82 -16.33
C ALA A 100 5.78 -13.78 -16.41
N GLY A 101 5.67 -12.80 -17.32
CA GLY A 101 6.60 -11.67 -17.40
C GLY A 101 6.34 -10.59 -16.35
N ILE A 102 5.19 -10.58 -15.67
CA ILE A 102 4.85 -9.50 -14.75
C ILE A 102 5.65 -9.68 -13.45
N LYS A 103 6.56 -8.75 -13.18
CA LYS A 103 7.39 -8.75 -11.97
C LYS A 103 6.74 -8.00 -10.82
N GLY A 104 5.90 -7.00 -11.11
CA GLY A 104 5.14 -6.25 -10.11
C GLY A 104 4.50 -4.98 -10.66
N PHE A 105 3.90 -4.22 -9.76
CA PHE A 105 3.08 -3.05 -10.07
C PHE A 105 3.53 -1.83 -9.28
N PHE A 106 3.50 -0.67 -9.94
CA PHE A 106 3.53 0.62 -9.26
C PHE A 106 2.10 0.99 -8.88
N ILE A 107 1.88 1.29 -7.61
CA ILE A 107 0.56 1.55 -7.07
C ILE A 107 0.53 2.83 -6.24
N HIS A 108 -0.64 3.44 -6.23
CA HIS A 108 -1.08 4.33 -5.18
C HIS A 108 -2.10 3.59 -4.33
N ASN A 109 -1.74 3.35 -3.08
CA ASN A 109 -2.61 2.69 -2.12
C ASN A 109 -3.17 3.75 -1.15
N PRO A 110 -4.37 4.30 -1.44
CA PRO A 110 -5.00 5.28 -0.55
C PRO A 110 -5.31 4.64 0.79
N ALA A 111 -4.90 5.28 1.88
CA ALA A 111 -5.34 4.92 3.22
C ALA A 111 -6.77 5.45 3.43
N PRO A 112 -7.83 4.60 3.33
CA PRO A 112 -9.19 5.09 3.09
C PRO A 112 -9.79 5.89 4.26
N GLU A 113 -9.23 5.76 5.47
CA GLU A 113 -9.93 6.18 6.68
C GLU A 113 -9.25 7.32 7.46
N THR A 114 -8.00 7.67 7.15
CA THR A 114 -7.28 8.66 7.97
C THR A 114 -7.78 10.10 7.88
N ALA A 115 -8.63 10.44 6.91
CA ALA A 115 -9.18 11.79 6.77
C ALA A 115 -10.54 11.98 7.45
N ILE A 116 -11.33 10.91 7.61
CA ILE A 116 -12.75 11.06 7.97
C ILE A 116 -12.98 10.90 9.48
N LYS A 117 -12.12 10.14 10.18
CA LYS A 117 -12.33 9.79 11.60
C LYS A 117 -11.38 10.45 12.60
N SER A 118 -10.24 10.99 12.15
CA SER A 118 -9.30 11.74 13.01
C SER A 118 -9.77 13.16 13.32
N LEU A 119 -10.74 13.67 12.56
CA LEU A 119 -11.41 14.93 12.89
C LEU A 119 -12.45 14.64 14.00
N PRO A 120 -12.58 15.49 15.03
CA PRO A 120 -13.54 15.34 16.13
C PRO A 120 -14.96 15.65 15.63
N LEU A 121 -15.45 14.85 14.70
CA LEU A 121 -16.59 15.14 13.84
C LEU A 121 -17.67 14.07 13.95
N ARG A 122 -17.77 13.39 15.11
CA ARG A 122 -18.78 12.35 15.34
C ARG A 122 -20.21 12.80 15.01
N ASP A 123 -20.47 14.11 15.07
CA ASP A 123 -21.75 14.76 14.75
C ASP A 123 -21.63 15.85 13.65
N HIS A 124 -20.52 15.90 12.90
CA HIS A 124 -20.34 16.97 11.91
C HIS A 124 -21.11 16.64 10.62
N PRO A 125 -21.88 17.60 10.06
CA PRO A 125 -22.66 17.40 8.83
C PRO A 125 -21.80 17.01 7.61
N LEU A 126 -20.47 17.17 7.69
CA LEU A 126 -19.56 16.70 6.63
C LEU A 126 -19.38 15.17 6.54
N LEU A 127 -19.75 14.41 7.58
CA LEU A 127 -19.82 12.93 7.48
C LEU A 127 -20.92 12.46 6.50
N HIS A 128 -21.88 13.34 6.21
CA HIS A 128 -22.97 13.09 5.26
C HIS A 128 -22.80 13.83 3.93
N THR A 129 -21.83 14.74 3.83
CA THR A 129 -21.42 15.23 2.51
C THR A 129 -20.60 14.15 1.81
N PRO A 130 -20.79 13.96 0.49
CA PRO A 130 -19.85 13.20 -0.33
C PRO A 130 -18.43 13.66 -0.01
N PRO A 131 -17.42 12.76 0.00
CA PRO A 131 -16.03 13.19 0.09
C PRO A 131 -15.81 14.31 -0.93
N LEU A 132 -15.12 15.36 -0.51
CA LEU A 132 -14.87 16.53 -1.36
C LEU A 132 -14.38 16.06 -2.74
N PRO A 133 -14.82 16.69 -3.85
CA PRO A 133 -14.34 16.34 -5.18
C PRO A 133 -12.82 16.38 -5.22
N HIS A 134 -12.21 15.31 -5.72
CA HIS A 134 -10.75 15.23 -5.78
C HIS A 134 -10.16 16.39 -6.59
N THR A 135 -9.41 17.26 -5.93
CA THR A 135 -8.57 18.28 -6.57
C THR A 135 -7.19 17.70 -6.88
N GLU A 136 -6.36 18.39 -7.68
CA GLU A 136 -4.94 18.00 -7.83
C GLU A 136 -4.17 17.97 -6.49
N GLY A 137 -4.71 18.62 -5.44
CA GLY A 137 -4.20 18.59 -4.07
C GLY A 137 -4.85 17.52 -3.18
N ASP A 138 -5.76 16.70 -3.70
CA ASP A 138 -6.49 15.75 -2.89
C ASP A 138 -5.68 14.52 -2.50
N PHE A 139 -5.98 14.09 -1.29
CA PHE A 139 -5.08 13.30 -0.52
C PHE A 139 -5.29 11.79 -0.69
N CYS A 140 -6.28 11.30 -1.43
CA CYS A 140 -6.55 9.85 -1.57
C CYS A 140 -5.62 9.14 -2.57
N GLY A 141 -4.30 9.29 -2.44
CA GLY A 141 -3.31 8.49 -3.16
C GLY A 141 -2.77 9.06 -4.48
N SER A 142 -3.46 9.95 -5.19
CA SER A 142 -2.93 10.56 -6.43
C SER A 142 -2.00 11.77 -6.20
N GLY A 143 -2.15 12.48 -5.07
CA GLY A 143 -1.38 13.69 -4.72
C GLY A 143 -0.28 13.52 -3.67
N ARG A 144 0.06 12.27 -3.28
CA ARG A 144 1.16 11.93 -2.34
C ARG A 144 1.03 12.43 -0.88
N ALA A 145 -0.16 12.87 -0.45
CA ALA A 145 -0.34 13.49 0.87
C ALA A 145 -1.17 12.67 1.90
N GLN A 146 -2.09 11.78 1.48
CA GLN A 146 -2.64 10.70 2.34
C GLN A 146 -2.53 9.33 1.62
N GLY A 147 -2.16 8.28 2.36
CA GLY A 147 -1.77 6.99 1.78
C GLY A 147 -0.34 6.98 1.23
N ALA A 148 0.13 5.80 0.82
CA ALA A 148 1.44 5.68 0.19
C ALA A 148 1.32 5.97 -1.31
N GLY A 149 1.87 7.11 -1.71
CA GLY A 149 2.24 7.33 -3.10
C GLY A 149 3.45 6.48 -3.46
N ASP A 150 3.66 6.22 -4.74
CA ASP A 150 4.95 5.72 -5.23
C ASP A 150 5.41 4.38 -4.62
N VAL A 151 4.49 3.41 -4.52
CA VAL A 151 4.80 2.07 -4.02
C VAL A 151 5.00 1.12 -5.19
N PHE A 152 6.10 0.37 -5.20
CA PHE A 152 6.21 -0.85 -5.99
C PHE A 152 5.84 -2.05 -5.12
N VAL A 153 4.95 -2.90 -5.64
CA VAL A 153 4.62 -4.21 -5.05
C VAL A 153 5.02 -5.30 -6.02
N SER A 154 5.76 -6.29 -5.56
CA SER A 154 6.14 -7.43 -6.40
C SER A 154 4.90 -8.24 -6.79
N ALA A 155 4.99 -9.01 -7.88
CA ALA A 155 3.91 -9.90 -8.29
C ALA A 155 3.57 -10.94 -7.22
N LEU A 156 4.56 -11.32 -6.39
CA LEU A 156 4.36 -12.16 -5.21
C LEU A 156 3.46 -11.45 -4.19
N THR A 157 3.78 -10.21 -3.83
CA THR A 157 2.98 -9.40 -2.90
C THR A 157 1.59 -9.10 -3.48
N TRP A 158 1.49 -8.81 -4.78
CA TRP A 158 0.23 -8.65 -5.49
C TRP A 158 -0.65 -9.90 -5.34
N ARG A 159 -0.09 -11.07 -5.62
CA ARG A 159 -0.79 -12.35 -5.51
C ARG A 159 -1.19 -12.71 -4.08
N ARG A 160 -0.34 -12.41 -3.08
CA ARG A 160 -0.61 -12.77 -1.68
C ARG A 160 -1.63 -11.84 -1.01
N HIS A 161 -1.48 -10.53 -1.20
CA HIS A 161 -2.20 -9.55 -0.37
C HIS A 161 -3.28 -8.76 -1.11
N TYR A 162 -3.19 -8.69 -2.44
CA TYR A 162 -4.12 -7.91 -3.27
C TYR A 162 -5.03 -8.79 -4.13
N TRP A 163 -4.65 -10.07 -4.30
CA TRP A 163 -5.48 -11.09 -4.93
C TRP A 163 -6.00 -12.09 -3.87
N PRO A 164 -7.32 -12.28 -3.70
CA PRO A 164 -7.85 -13.30 -2.81
C PRO A 164 -7.45 -14.70 -3.29
N ALA A 165 -6.94 -15.53 -2.38
CA ALA A 165 -6.50 -16.88 -2.71
C ALA A 165 -7.64 -17.73 -3.32
N PRO A 166 -7.36 -18.58 -4.33
CA PRO A 166 -8.33 -19.54 -4.85
C PRO A 166 -8.89 -20.42 -3.73
N GLY A 167 -10.21 -20.52 -3.62
CA GLY A 167 -10.89 -21.32 -2.60
C GLY A 167 -11.30 -20.57 -1.33
N THR A 168 -10.94 -19.28 -1.19
CA THR A 168 -11.66 -18.41 -0.27
C THR A 168 -13.06 -18.12 -0.85
N PRO A 169 -14.15 -18.14 -0.06
CA PRO A 169 -15.50 -17.83 -0.54
C PRO A 169 -15.69 -16.34 -0.91
N ALA A 170 -14.60 -15.57 -0.93
CA ALA A 170 -14.60 -14.19 -1.40
C ALA A 170 -14.73 -14.18 -2.93
N ALA A 171 -15.48 -13.19 -3.44
CA ALA A 171 -15.54 -12.96 -4.88
C ALA A 171 -14.11 -12.68 -5.41
N PRO A 172 -13.79 -13.10 -6.64
CA PRO A 172 -12.54 -12.69 -7.28
C PRO A 172 -12.44 -11.15 -7.27
N PRO A 173 -11.22 -10.60 -7.24
CA PRO A 173 -11.07 -9.16 -7.22
C PRO A 173 -11.63 -8.58 -8.51
N SER A 174 -12.27 -7.43 -8.39
CA SER A 174 -12.89 -6.74 -9.50
C SER A 174 -12.02 -5.53 -9.82
N TYR A 175 -11.87 -5.17 -11.09
CA TYR A 175 -11.10 -3.99 -11.44
C TYR A 175 -11.71 -3.28 -12.64
N LEU A 176 -11.44 -1.99 -12.73
CA LEU A 176 -11.87 -1.14 -13.83
C LEU A 176 -10.72 -1.03 -14.81
N SER A 177 -10.90 -1.55 -16.02
CA SER A 177 -10.01 -1.21 -17.12
C SER A 177 -10.57 0.00 -17.86
N ILE A 178 -9.73 0.60 -18.69
CA ILE A 178 -10.13 1.58 -19.68
C ILE A 178 -9.95 0.90 -21.03
N THR A 179 -11.03 0.74 -21.78
CA THR A 179 -10.96 0.22 -23.14
C THR A 179 -11.05 1.39 -24.11
N SER A 180 -10.18 1.40 -25.11
CA SER A 180 -10.33 2.31 -26.24
C SER A 180 -11.15 1.66 -27.34
N GLU A 181 -12.09 2.39 -27.96
CA GLU A 181 -12.55 2.04 -29.31
C GLU A 181 -11.47 2.37 -30.38
N GLN A 182 -10.50 3.23 -30.06
CA GLN A 182 -9.45 3.66 -30.98
C GLN A 182 -8.14 2.87 -30.81
N LYS A 183 -7.76 2.12 -31.84
CA LYS A 183 -6.48 1.40 -31.90
C LYS A 183 -5.27 2.36 -31.79
N ARG A 184 -4.40 2.04 -30.83
CA ARG A 184 -3.21 2.71 -30.25
C ARG A 184 -2.39 3.75 -31.05
N VAL A 185 -1.86 4.74 -30.32
CA VAL A 185 -0.56 5.40 -30.54
C VAL A 185 0.44 4.92 -29.47
N ALA A 186 1.52 4.25 -29.88
CA ALA A 186 2.54 3.67 -29.00
C ALA A 186 3.37 4.72 -28.23
N GLY A 187 3.74 4.40 -26.99
CA GLY A 187 4.69 5.17 -26.18
C GLY A 187 4.70 4.72 -24.71
N ASN A 188 5.84 4.94 -24.07
CA ASN A 188 6.33 4.10 -22.98
C ASN A 188 5.79 4.51 -21.60
N LEU A 189 4.81 3.77 -21.08
CA LEU A 189 4.47 3.73 -19.64
C LEU A 189 4.69 2.33 -19.03
N VAL A 190 5.22 1.40 -19.83
CA VAL A 190 5.77 0.13 -19.37
C VAL A 190 7.29 0.30 -19.31
N THR A 191 7.88 0.08 -18.14
CA THR A 191 9.33 -0.05 -18.05
C THR A 191 9.64 -1.51 -18.37
N THR A 192 10.06 -1.76 -19.61
CA THR A 192 10.57 -3.06 -20.05
C THR A 192 11.91 -3.33 -19.37
N VAL A 193 12.03 -4.48 -18.73
CA VAL A 193 13.27 -4.93 -18.09
C VAL A 193 13.65 -6.29 -18.67
N ARG A 194 14.93 -6.52 -18.95
CA ARG A 194 15.46 -7.84 -19.33
C ARG A 194 16.32 -8.36 -18.19
N THR A 195 15.99 -9.52 -17.62
CA THR A 195 16.83 -10.18 -16.60
C THR A 195 16.77 -11.71 -16.73
N PRO A 196 17.81 -12.46 -16.29
CA PRO A 196 17.94 -13.90 -16.54
C PRO A 196 17.00 -14.77 -15.70
N SER A 197 16.67 -15.94 -16.24
CA SER A 197 15.74 -16.94 -15.69
C SER A 197 16.43 -17.87 -14.68
N GLU A 198 15.85 -18.02 -13.48
CA GLU A 198 15.94 -19.25 -12.66
C GLU A 198 14.66 -19.46 -11.82
N THR A 199 14.18 -20.70 -11.79
CA THR A 199 13.07 -21.19 -10.96
C THR A 199 13.59 -21.78 -9.65
N VAL A 200 13.07 -21.32 -8.50
CA VAL A 200 13.39 -21.86 -7.17
C VAL A 200 12.14 -22.40 -6.48
N LYS A 201 12.26 -23.58 -5.87
CA LYS A 201 11.22 -24.28 -5.12
C LYS A 201 11.16 -23.77 -3.67
N ALA A 202 9.96 -23.56 -3.12
CA ALA A 202 9.78 -22.97 -1.80
C ALA A 202 10.28 -23.89 -0.66
N PRO A 203 11.17 -23.40 0.26
CA PRO A 203 11.63 -24.12 1.45
C PRO A 203 10.63 -24.06 2.62
N PRO A 204 10.87 -24.82 3.73
CA PRO A 204 10.11 -24.68 4.98
C PRO A 204 10.18 -23.27 5.57
N ALA A 205 9.23 -22.93 6.46
CA ALA A 205 9.13 -21.62 7.12
C ALA A 205 10.50 -21.20 7.69
N PRO A 206 11.17 -20.23 7.05
CA PRO A 206 12.53 -19.86 7.39
C PRO A 206 12.57 -19.10 8.71
N GLU A 207 13.69 -19.22 9.42
CA GLU A 207 13.99 -18.33 10.54
C GLU A 207 14.00 -16.87 10.05
N PRO A 208 13.62 -15.89 10.90
CA PRO A 208 13.69 -14.48 10.54
C PRO A 208 15.08 -14.12 10.03
N LEU A 209 15.14 -13.45 8.87
CA LEU A 209 16.41 -12.98 8.32
C LEU A 209 17.10 -12.05 9.31
N ASP A 210 18.41 -12.18 9.42
CA ASP A 210 19.19 -11.12 10.04
C ASP A 210 19.17 -9.85 9.18
N GLY A 211 19.57 -8.73 9.77
CA GLY A 211 19.48 -7.45 9.07
C GLY A 211 20.36 -7.35 7.82
N GLN A 212 21.47 -8.07 7.75
CA GLN A 212 22.36 -8.09 6.59
C GLN A 212 21.77 -8.94 5.46
N GLN A 213 21.19 -10.08 5.79
CA GLN A 213 20.48 -10.95 4.87
C GLN A 213 19.27 -10.23 4.26
N ALA A 214 18.46 -9.57 5.09
CA ALA A 214 17.31 -8.79 4.63
C ALA A 214 17.73 -7.67 3.68
N PHE A 215 18.79 -6.92 4.01
CA PHE A 215 19.30 -5.87 3.14
C PHE A 215 19.81 -6.41 1.79
N LYS A 216 20.55 -7.53 1.80
CA LYS A 216 21.00 -8.18 0.56
C LYS A 216 19.81 -8.62 -0.30
N ALA A 217 18.79 -9.21 0.31
CA ALA A 217 17.55 -9.58 -0.36
C ALA A 217 16.84 -8.38 -0.98
N VAL A 218 16.83 -7.23 -0.29
CA VAL A 218 16.29 -5.98 -0.84
C VAL A 218 17.08 -5.48 -2.04
N LEU A 219 18.42 -5.43 -1.96
CA LEU A 219 19.24 -5.00 -3.09
C LEU A 219 19.06 -5.92 -4.30
N GLN A 220 18.98 -7.23 -4.07
CA GLN A 220 18.69 -8.20 -5.12
C GLN A 220 17.30 -7.97 -5.71
N GLY A 221 16.26 -7.80 -4.89
CA GLY A 221 14.90 -7.51 -5.34
C GLY A 221 14.81 -6.21 -6.15
N ILE A 222 15.51 -5.16 -5.73
CA ILE A 222 15.60 -3.90 -6.47
C ILE A 222 16.22 -4.12 -7.86
N ALA A 223 17.27 -4.94 -7.95
CA ALA A 223 17.94 -5.26 -9.20
C ALA A 223 17.06 -6.15 -10.10
N ASP A 224 16.46 -7.22 -9.55
CA ASP A 224 15.63 -8.18 -10.29
C ASP A 224 14.38 -7.54 -10.90
N ASN A 225 13.86 -6.50 -10.24
CA ASN A 225 12.72 -5.71 -10.69
C ASN A 225 13.16 -4.42 -11.43
N ALA A 226 14.46 -4.25 -11.69
CA ALA A 226 15.15 -3.06 -12.23
C ALA A 226 14.56 -1.70 -11.78
N LEU A 227 14.27 -1.60 -10.49
CA LEU A 227 13.69 -0.40 -9.89
C LEU A 227 14.67 0.78 -9.93
N THR A 228 15.98 0.53 -10.08
CA THR A 228 17.01 1.57 -10.22
C THR A 228 16.82 2.45 -11.46
N THR A 229 16.06 2.00 -12.45
CA THR A 229 15.78 2.74 -13.68
C THR A 229 14.32 3.14 -13.82
N ALA A 230 13.43 2.58 -12.99
CA ALA A 230 12.02 2.86 -13.04
C ALA A 230 11.66 4.08 -12.17
N PRO A 231 10.97 5.10 -12.71
CA PRO A 231 10.32 6.11 -11.88
C PRO A 231 9.33 5.44 -10.92
N PRO A 232 9.18 5.94 -9.68
CA PRO A 232 9.81 7.15 -9.12
C PRO A 232 11.21 6.89 -8.52
N PHE A 233 11.65 5.63 -8.44
CA PHE A 233 12.84 5.24 -7.70
C PHE A 233 14.16 5.54 -8.42
N ALA A 234 14.13 5.75 -9.74
CA ALA A 234 15.31 6.08 -10.54
C ALA A 234 16.09 7.31 -10.03
N ALA A 235 15.41 8.27 -9.39
CA ALA A 235 16.05 9.45 -8.83
C ALA A 235 16.77 9.18 -7.49
N VAL A 236 16.41 8.10 -6.80
CA VAL A 236 16.77 7.89 -5.39
C VAL A 236 17.69 6.69 -5.21
N LEU A 237 17.45 5.60 -5.94
CA LEU A 237 18.17 4.34 -5.80
C LEU A 237 19.65 4.37 -6.23
N PRO A 238 20.08 5.14 -7.24
CA PRO A 238 21.50 5.18 -7.59
C PRO A 238 22.40 5.65 -6.44
N ALA A 239 21.89 6.53 -5.56
CA ALA A 239 22.61 6.96 -4.37
C ALA A 239 22.71 5.84 -3.31
N LEU A 240 21.73 4.93 -3.28
CA LEU A 240 21.64 3.84 -2.32
C LEU A 240 22.53 2.65 -2.70
N VAL A 241 22.51 2.25 -3.98
CA VAL A 241 23.29 1.11 -4.49
C VAL A 241 24.80 1.33 -4.35
N ASN A 242 25.24 2.60 -4.39
CA ASN A 242 26.65 2.96 -4.26
C ASN A 242 27.06 3.28 -2.80
N SER A 243 26.15 3.18 -1.84
CA SER A 243 26.46 3.46 -0.44
C SER A 243 26.67 2.16 0.33
N ASP A 244 27.82 2.02 0.99
CA ASP A 244 28.08 0.96 1.99
C ASP A 244 27.20 1.14 3.27
N SER A 245 26.20 2.02 3.22
CA SER A 245 25.49 2.54 4.38
C SER A 245 24.24 1.73 4.68
N LEU A 246 24.42 0.49 5.13
CA LEU A 246 23.35 -0.27 5.78
C LEU A 246 23.04 0.41 7.13
N ARG A 247 21.80 0.91 7.31
CA ARG A 247 21.44 1.70 8.51
C ARG A 247 20.46 1.00 9.45
N GLY A 248 19.79 -0.06 8.99
CA GLY A 248 18.96 -0.88 9.84
C GLY A 248 18.01 -1.74 9.02
N ALA A 249 17.97 -3.01 9.39
CA ALA A 249 16.89 -3.90 9.03
C ALA A 249 16.33 -4.39 10.36
N GLU A 250 15.08 -4.04 10.60
CA GLU A 250 14.39 -4.40 11.83
C GLU A 250 13.47 -5.56 11.49
N PRO A 251 13.72 -6.77 12.03
CA PRO A 251 12.80 -7.87 11.84
C PRO A 251 11.47 -7.49 12.49
N HIS A 252 10.37 -7.73 11.78
CA HIS A 252 9.03 -7.53 12.29
C HIS A 252 8.31 -8.86 12.36
N ASP A 253 8.12 -9.32 13.59
CA ASP A 253 7.13 -10.35 13.91
C ASP A 253 5.78 -9.65 14.00
N VAL A 254 5.26 -9.26 12.84
CA VAL A 254 3.91 -8.75 12.76
C VAL A 254 2.99 -9.97 12.79
N GLY A 255 2.12 -10.05 13.79
CA GLY A 255 0.97 -10.96 13.82
C GLY A 255 -0.04 -10.61 12.72
N ASP A 256 0.43 -10.59 11.47
CA ASP A 256 -0.32 -10.42 10.24
C ASP A 256 -1.36 -11.56 10.18
N PRO A 257 -2.61 -11.33 9.72
CA PRO A 257 -3.54 -12.42 9.41
C PRO A 257 -2.95 -13.54 8.52
N PHE A 258 -1.88 -13.27 7.76
CA PHE A 258 -1.17 -14.29 6.97
C PHE A 258 -0.11 -15.07 7.77
N ASN A 259 0.20 -14.64 9.00
CA ASN A 259 1.20 -15.24 9.88
C ASN A 259 2.59 -15.34 9.22
N GLU A 260 2.90 -14.40 8.32
CA GLU A 260 4.16 -14.31 7.59
C GLU A 260 5.07 -13.31 8.32
N ALA A 261 6.24 -13.77 8.76
CA ALA A 261 7.28 -12.87 9.24
C ALA A 261 7.83 -12.06 8.06
N TRP A 262 7.97 -10.75 8.25
CA TRP A 262 8.62 -9.88 7.26
C TRP A 262 9.55 -8.89 7.94
N THR A 263 10.53 -8.39 7.18
CA THR A 263 11.53 -7.44 7.66
C THR A 263 11.39 -6.14 6.91
N LEU A 264 11.28 -5.04 7.67
CA LEU A 264 11.37 -3.70 7.11
C LEU A 264 12.85 -3.33 7.01
N VAL A 265 13.26 -2.97 5.81
CA VAL A 265 14.61 -2.49 5.53
C VAL A 265 14.49 -1.03 5.12
N GLN A 266 15.12 -0.15 5.88
CA GLN A 266 15.24 1.24 5.48
C GLN A 266 16.47 1.42 4.61
N LEU A 267 16.29 2.12 3.50
CA LEU A 267 17.35 2.54 2.60
C LEU A 267 17.50 4.05 2.75
N GLY A 268 18.70 4.54 3.07
CA GLY A 268 18.92 5.98 3.25
C GLY A 268 20.31 6.36 3.72
N SER A 269 20.48 7.66 3.96
CA SER A 269 21.66 8.22 4.63
C SER A 269 21.43 8.28 6.15
N PRO A 270 22.46 8.55 6.97
CA PRO A 270 22.30 8.89 8.40
C PRO A 270 21.23 9.93 8.71
N LEU A 271 20.95 10.83 7.77
CA LEU A 271 20.13 12.02 7.98
C LEU A 271 18.80 11.97 7.24
N GLN A 272 18.63 11.05 6.29
CA GLN A 272 17.45 11.00 5.45
C GLN A 272 17.11 9.57 5.00
N SER A 273 15.88 9.17 5.27
CA SER A 273 15.23 7.99 4.70
C SER A 273 14.95 8.25 3.23
N LEU A 274 15.37 7.35 2.36
CA LEU A 274 15.23 7.47 0.91
C LEU A 274 14.22 6.48 0.34
N ALA A 275 14.17 5.27 0.90
CA ALA A 275 13.16 4.27 0.58
C ALA A 275 12.95 3.31 1.76
N TYR A 276 11.82 2.63 1.76
CA TYR A 276 11.53 1.49 2.62
C TYR A 276 11.26 0.29 1.76
N ALA A 277 11.87 -0.82 2.10
CA ALA A 277 11.66 -2.08 1.43
C ALA A 277 11.19 -3.15 2.42
N PHE A 278 10.45 -4.11 1.91
CA PHE A 278 9.91 -5.21 2.69
C PHE A 278 10.38 -6.52 2.06
N VAL A 279 10.85 -7.44 2.90
CA VAL A 279 11.19 -8.81 2.52
C VAL A 279 10.48 -9.77 3.45
N ASP A 280 10.01 -10.93 2.95
CA ASP A 280 9.50 -11.97 3.84
C ASP A 280 10.65 -12.71 4.55
N GLY A 281 10.32 -13.58 5.49
CA GLY A 281 11.31 -14.40 6.20
C GLY A 281 12.16 -15.28 5.27
N ALA A 282 11.72 -15.54 4.03
CA ALA A 282 12.47 -16.31 3.04
C ALA A 282 13.43 -15.45 2.21
N GLY A 283 13.45 -14.13 2.44
CA GLY A 283 14.22 -13.20 1.62
C GLY A 283 13.56 -12.89 0.30
N ALA A 284 12.28 -13.21 0.11
CA ALA A 284 11.56 -12.77 -1.06
C ALA A 284 11.25 -11.28 -0.93
N PHE A 285 11.64 -10.50 -1.94
CA PHE A 285 11.33 -9.07 -1.99
C PHE A 285 9.84 -8.84 -2.24
N LEU A 286 9.22 -8.07 -1.34
CA LEU A 286 7.79 -7.84 -1.32
C LEU A 286 7.42 -6.50 -1.93
N SER A 287 8.00 -5.42 -1.41
CA SER A 287 7.66 -4.07 -1.86
C SER A 287 8.78 -3.07 -1.60
N LEU A 288 8.70 -1.95 -2.31
CA LEU A 288 9.54 -0.77 -2.12
C LEU A 288 8.65 0.46 -2.18
N GLN A 289 8.85 1.40 -1.26
CA GLN A 289 8.10 2.66 -1.23
C GLN A 289 9.02 3.81 -0.88
N THR A 290 8.76 4.98 -1.47
CA THR A 290 9.41 6.21 -1.03
C THR A 290 8.72 6.73 0.24
N PRO A 291 9.47 7.12 1.29
CA PRO A 291 8.90 7.90 2.38
C PRO A 291 8.16 9.12 1.85
N PRO A 292 7.13 9.61 2.58
CA PRO A 292 6.72 11.00 2.45
C PRO A 292 7.92 11.96 2.49
N ALA A 293 7.82 13.10 1.82
CA ALA A 293 8.86 14.11 1.89
C ALA A 293 9.13 14.49 3.37
N ASN A 294 10.40 14.57 3.75
CA ASN A 294 10.87 14.90 5.10
C ASN A 294 10.61 13.84 6.20
N THR A 295 10.33 12.57 5.85
CA THR A 295 10.28 11.50 6.87
C THR A 295 11.65 11.36 7.56
N PRO A 296 11.76 11.56 8.89
CA PRO A 296 13.01 11.41 9.62
C PRO A 296 13.57 9.96 9.55
N THR A 297 14.85 9.79 9.86
CA THR A 297 15.55 8.49 9.82
C THR A 297 15.12 7.51 10.91
N LEU A 298 15.51 6.24 10.75
CA LEU A 298 15.28 5.11 11.66
C LEU A 298 15.89 5.23 13.07
N ASP A 299 16.40 6.38 13.52
CA ASP A 299 16.52 6.52 14.97
C ASP A 299 15.09 6.60 15.49
N PRO A 300 14.54 5.51 16.03
CA PRO A 300 13.10 5.45 16.19
C PRO A 300 12.65 6.31 17.35
N ILE A 301 13.54 6.51 18.32
CA ILE A 301 13.36 7.44 19.42
C ILE A 301 13.28 8.83 18.83
N ARG A 302 14.24 9.23 18.01
CA ARG A 302 14.23 10.55 17.38
C ARG A 302 13.06 10.75 16.43
N PHE A 303 12.72 9.76 15.61
CA PHE A 303 11.58 9.79 14.69
C PHE A 303 10.27 9.98 15.43
N ALA A 304 9.96 9.10 16.40
CA ALA A 304 8.73 9.22 17.17
C ALA A 304 8.72 10.49 18.02
N SER A 305 9.88 10.93 18.55
CA SER A 305 9.97 12.21 19.25
C SER A 305 9.68 13.41 18.35
N LEU A 306 10.19 13.41 17.11
CA LEU A 306 9.93 14.47 16.14
C LEU A 306 8.47 14.46 15.67
N ALA A 307 7.89 13.27 15.43
CA ALA A 307 6.49 13.11 15.10
C ALA A 307 5.57 13.65 16.20
N VAL A 308 5.79 13.23 17.46
CA VAL A 308 5.05 13.73 18.62
C VAL A 308 5.18 15.24 18.77
N ARG A 309 6.35 15.81 18.48
CA ARG A 309 6.57 17.26 18.50
C ARG A 309 5.84 17.99 17.39
N ALA A 310 5.83 17.43 16.18
CA ALA A 310 5.11 18.00 15.05
C ALA A 310 3.60 18.08 15.34
N ASP A 311 3.06 17.08 16.05
CA ASP A 311 1.65 17.00 16.44
C ASP A 311 1.38 17.57 17.87
N ALA A 312 2.34 18.28 18.48
CA ALA A 312 2.24 18.71 19.87
C ALA A 312 1.01 19.59 20.18
N ALA A 313 0.58 20.42 19.21
CA ALA A 313 -0.62 21.23 19.36
C ALA A 313 -1.89 20.37 19.50
N GLU A 314 -1.99 19.31 18.70
CA GLU A 314 -3.09 18.33 18.77
C GLU A 314 -2.99 17.43 20.00
N LEU A 315 -1.83 17.36 20.64
CA LEU A 315 -1.55 16.57 21.84
C LEU A 315 -1.41 17.43 23.10
N SER A 316 -1.87 18.67 23.11
CA SER A 316 -1.62 19.66 24.18
C SER A 316 -2.14 19.27 25.58
N ASP A 317 -3.09 18.34 25.69
CA ASP A 317 -3.54 17.76 26.98
C ASP A 317 -2.63 16.63 27.49
N ILE A 318 -1.69 16.16 26.67
CA ILE A 318 -0.73 15.09 26.95
C ILE A 318 0.70 15.61 26.95
N VAL A 319 1.00 16.56 26.08
CA VAL A 319 2.32 17.17 25.85
C VAL A 319 2.32 18.54 26.54
N PRO A 320 3.09 18.72 27.64
CA PRO A 320 3.26 20.03 28.25
C PRO A 320 3.77 21.07 27.25
N ASP A 321 3.41 22.36 27.44
CA ASP A 321 3.86 23.49 26.61
C ASP A 321 5.39 23.57 26.42
N HIS A 322 6.14 22.94 27.33
CA HIS A 322 7.59 22.77 27.26
C HIS A 322 7.96 21.28 27.29
N PHE A 323 8.02 20.68 26.09
CA PHE A 323 8.32 19.26 25.92
C PHE A 323 9.79 19.00 25.54
N ALA A 324 10.59 18.59 26.52
CA ALA A 324 11.95 18.13 26.29
C ALA A 324 11.94 16.69 25.71
N SER A 325 12.85 16.38 24.77
CA SER A 325 12.83 15.12 23.97
C SER A 325 13.05 13.86 24.81
N ASP A 326 13.69 14.03 25.96
CA ASP A 326 13.95 13.01 26.98
C ASP A 326 12.67 12.52 27.68
N LEU A 327 11.53 13.18 27.47
CA LEU A 327 10.23 12.75 28.01
C LEU A 327 9.49 11.75 27.10
N VAL A 328 10.01 11.44 25.90
CA VAL A 328 9.45 10.39 25.03
C VAL A 328 10.17 9.08 25.29
N GLN A 329 9.46 8.09 25.81
CA GLN A 329 9.95 6.71 25.83
C GLN A 329 9.37 5.96 24.63
N VAL A 330 10.20 5.58 23.67
CA VAL A 330 9.74 4.90 22.46
C VAL A 330 10.07 3.43 22.54
N GLU A 331 9.08 2.59 22.26
CA GLU A 331 9.31 1.15 22.19
C GLU A 331 10.19 0.82 20.98
N PRO A 332 11.15 -0.10 21.16
CA PRO A 332 12.13 -0.40 20.12
C PRO A 332 11.51 -1.17 18.95
N GLN A 333 10.35 -1.79 19.12
CA GLN A 333 9.72 -2.63 18.12
C GLN A 333 8.59 -1.89 17.42
N TRP A 334 8.56 -2.00 16.09
CA TRP A 334 7.33 -1.76 15.34
C TRP A 334 6.38 -2.92 15.55
N PHE A 335 5.09 -2.61 15.61
CA PHE A 335 4.03 -3.60 15.61
C PHE A 335 2.94 -3.15 14.65
N TRP A 336 2.18 -4.11 14.11
CA TRP A 336 0.96 -3.79 13.39
C TRP A 336 -0.21 -4.56 13.96
N ARG A 337 -1.36 -3.91 13.91
CA ARG A 337 -2.64 -4.44 14.34
C ARG A 337 -3.68 -3.93 13.34
N PRO A 338 -4.58 -4.79 12.83
CA PRO A 338 -5.72 -4.33 12.05
C PRO A 338 -6.54 -3.31 12.86
N CYS A 339 -6.52 -2.05 12.42
CA CYS A 339 -7.22 -0.93 13.06
C CYS A 339 -7.63 0.09 11.99
N HIS A 340 -8.51 1.02 12.33
CA HIS A 340 -8.93 2.07 11.41
C HIS A 340 -7.77 3.00 10.99
N GLU A 341 -6.77 3.11 11.86
CA GLU A 341 -5.56 3.88 11.63
C GLU A 341 -4.55 3.11 10.77
N SER A 342 -4.72 1.80 10.56
CA SER A 342 -3.89 1.00 9.66
C SER A 342 -4.59 -0.30 9.27
N THR A 343 -5.08 -0.33 8.03
CA THR A 343 -5.71 -1.50 7.44
C THR A 343 -4.70 -2.45 6.78
N SER A 344 -3.41 -2.10 6.76
CA SER A 344 -2.39 -2.83 6.02
C SER A 344 -1.12 -3.01 6.83
N PRO A 345 -0.51 -4.21 6.85
CA PRO A 345 0.72 -4.50 7.59
C PRO A 345 1.90 -3.63 7.16
N PHE A 346 1.87 -3.12 5.93
CA PHE A 346 2.84 -2.14 5.42
C PHE A 346 2.77 -0.77 6.12
N TYR A 347 1.80 -0.58 7.03
CA TYR A 347 1.69 0.60 7.86
C TYR A 347 1.75 0.30 9.37
N PRO A 348 2.92 -0.14 9.89
CA PRO A 348 3.05 -0.44 11.31
C PRO A 348 3.16 0.82 12.17
N PHE A 349 3.05 0.62 13.49
CA PHE A 349 3.14 1.62 14.53
C PHE A 349 4.30 1.34 15.49
N ARG A 350 4.79 2.39 16.14
CA ARG A 350 5.55 2.31 17.40
C ARG A 350 4.72 2.89 18.51
N ARG A 351 4.74 2.23 19.67
CA ARG A 351 4.21 2.83 20.88
C ARG A 351 5.26 3.78 21.45
N ALA A 352 4.85 5.00 21.74
CA ALA A 352 5.64 5.97 22.48
C ALA A 352 4.87 6.36 23.75
N THR A 353 5.57 6.60 24.84
CA THR A 353 5.01 7.12 26.08
C THR A 353 5.45 8.56 26.25
N VAL A 354 4.49 9.46 26.41
CA VAL A 354 4.65 10.90 26.48
C VAL A 354 3.89 11.39 27.70
N GLY A 355 4.60 11.95 28.69
CA GLY A 355 3.95 12.38 29.93
C GLY A 355 3.20 11.26 30.67
N GLY A 356 3.68 10.01 30.54
CA GLY A 356 3.03 8.83 31.13
C GLY A 356 1.81 8.30 30.38
N ARG A 357 1.43 8.90 29.24
CA ARG A 357 0.37 8.40 28.36
C ARG A 357 0.96 7.79 27.11
N SER A 358 0.36 6.69 26.63
CA SER A 358 0.78 6.07 25.38
C SER A 358 0.18 6.81 24.17
N VAL A 359 1.00 6.95 23.14
CA VAL A 359 0.61 7.34 21.78
C VAL A 359 1.22 6.33 20.81
N TYR A 360 0.69 6.30 19.60
CA TYR A 360 1.08 5.37 18.55
C TYR A 360 1.56 6.17 17.35
N VAL A 361 2.84 6.08 17.04
CA VAL A 361 3.44 6.75 15.88
C VAL A 361 3.47 5.75 14.75
N ARG A 362 2.69 5.99 13.70
CA ARG A 362 2.72 5.17 12.49
C ARG A 362 3.98 5.47 11.68
N TRP A 363 4.44 4.52 10.86
CA TRP A 363 5.71 4.64 10.12
C TRP A 363 5.81 5.88 9.22
N ASP A 364 4.67 6.44 8.79
CA ASP A 364 4.59 7.65 7.98
C ASP A 364 4.68 8.94 8.82
N GLY A 365 4.83 8.83 10.13
CA GLY A 365 5.04 9.93 11.07
C GLY A 365 3.77 10.43 11.75
N ARG A 366 2.60 9.89 11.40
CA ARG A 366 1.34 10.30 12.05
C ARG A 366 1.25 9.77 13.47
N VAL A 367 0.78 10.60 14.39
CA VAL A 367 0.59 10.24 15.79
C VAL A 367 -0.88 10.01 16.10
N PHE A 368 -1.17 8.88 16.75
CA PHE A 368 -2.51 8.49 17.16
C PHE A 368 -2.53 8.29 18.67
N ARG A 369 -3.56 8.79 19.36
CA ARG A 369 -3.72 8.57 20.81
C ARG A 369 -4.13 7.13 21.12
N GLU A 370 -4.95 6.57 20.25
CA GLU A 370 -5.52 5.23 20.38
C GLU A 370 -5.56 4.59 19.00
N LEU A 371 -5.56 3.25 18.97
CA LEU A 371 -5.80 2.47 17.76
C LEU A 371 -7.22 1.90 17.84
N THR A 372 -8.09 2.32 16.95
CA THR A 372 -9.50 1.92 16.92
C THR A 372 -9.61 0.54 16.27
N PRO A 373 -9.99 -0.53 17.01
CA PRO A 373 -10.07 -1.86 16.43
C PRO A 373 -11.15 -1.93 15.35
N ILE A 374 -10.85 -2.60 14.24
CA ILE A 374 -11.87 -2.96 13.24
C ILE A 374 -12.75 -4.02 13.89
N ARG A 375 -13.98 -3.64 14.26
CA ARG A 375 -14.96 -4.60 14.77
C ARG A 375 -15.57 -5.34 13.59
N CYS A 376 -15.27 -6.63 13.46
CA CYS A 376 -16.14 -7.51 12.67
C CYS A 376 -17.52 -7.46 13.34
N ALA A 377 -18.57 -7.15 12.59
CA ALA A 377 -19.93 -7.24 13.10
C ALA A 377 -20.19 -8.71 13.47
N HIS A 378 -20.05 -9.05 14.75
CA HIS A 378 -20.52 -10.33 15.24
C HIS A 378 -22.04 -10.30 15.16
N HIS A 379 -22.60 -11.09 14.25
CA HIS A 379 -24.02 -11.39 14.26
C HIS A 379 -24.34 -12.09 15.60
N PRO A 380 -25.36 -11.63 16.34
CA PRO A 380 -25.84 -12.32 17.53
C PRO A 380 -26.41 -13.70 17.22
#